data_AF-A0A2V1D6M7-F1
#
_entry.id   AF-A0A2V1D6M7-F1
#
_cell.length_a   1.000
_cell.length_b   1.000
_cell.length_c   1.000
_cell.angle_alpha   90.00
_cell.angle_beta   90.00
_cell.angle_gamma   90.00
#
_symmetry.space_group_name_H-M   'P 1'
#
loop_
_entity.id
_entity.type
_entity.pdbx_description
1 polymer ?
#
loop_
_entity_poly.entity_id
_entity_poly.type
_entity_poly.pdbx_seq_one_letter_code
_entity_poly.pdbx_strand_id
1 'polypeptide(L)'
;MDTPGSGVAPSDHTSRPVAVIGAGVLGRRIALCWAAAAYRREASRPMGRVIAHTALDSAVRNVWHVIECVPEILQIKQEVFTRLETLVARDSILATNSSSYRSSLVVGDLGSATKCRALNTHYYMPPYVRAVELMTSGTTRREIFAYLAQRMEEVGLRPFVVRKESIGFIQNRVWAAIKREMAQAHYVQERKLPTEHTIDFLKREFIDKEKLGLNSKNGGFYPPKQGAVTGLRLFVCENGLSGQVDNLETGKVLEYSAAGQFQRTIFESQYLPDGIAVLKEEGVMFWTCMGFPGQDDGMVYSARLDGTNLRPLIALDERDATRWCVGITLSRRLGKFFWTQKGAAKGWQGRFFSANMVTPPGETFSNRTDKVCLLEGLAKPIDLDFHDESSNLYWTDRGEMPWGNMPNKLPLDDHGRAINDNHTPLLKHQILARKFHEAIGLKIDAQNQHVHVADLGSSICRCNLDGSEKTRLVFEEGRAWTGIALA
;
A
#
# COMPACT_ATOMS: atom_id res chain seq x y z
N MET A 1 18.07 52.17 -13.50
CA MET A 1 18.72 50.86 -13.48
C MET A 1 18.61 50.36 -12.05
N ASP A 2 17.49 49.72 -11.72
CA ASP A 2 17.33 49.05 -10.43
C ASP A 2 17.92 47.66 -10.56
N THR A 3 18.97 47.38 -9.80
CA THR A 3 19.52 46.03 -9.66
C THR A 3 18.48 45.16 -8.97
N PRO A 4 18.09 43.99 -9.53
CA PRO A 4 17.21 43.07 -8.84
C PRO A 4 17.94 42.54 -7.61
N GLY A 5 17.44 42.86 -6.42
CA GLY A 5 17.93 42.30 -5.17
C GLY A 5 17.97 40.77 -5.25
N SER A 6 19.13 40.20 -4.90
CA SER A 6 19.44 38.78 -4.88
C SER A 6 18.51 38.00 -3.93
N GLY A 7 17.33 37.60 -4.40
CA GLY A 7 16.31 36.88 -3.60
C GLY A 7 16.64 35.42 -3.30
N VAL A 8 17.92 35.06 -3.13
CA VAL A 8 18.50 33.71 -3.33
C VAL A 8 18.23 32.76 -2.15
N ALA A 9 18.05 33.24 -0.91
CA ALA A 9 17.63 32.45 0.25
C ALA A 9 17.22 33.38 1.40
N PRO A 10 16.46 32.92 2.42
CA PRO A 10 16.15 33.74 3.59
C PRO A 10 17.42 34.25 4.29
N SER A 11 17.63 35.56 4.29
CA SER A 11 18.83 36.18 4.88
C SER A 11 18.81 36.19 6.42
N ASP A 12 17.65 35.98 7.03
CA ASP A 12 17.35 36.12 8.46
C ASP A 12 16.83 34.81 9.11
N HIS A 13 17.15 33.65 8.55
CA HIS A 13 16.75 32.34 9.08
C HIS A 13 17.12 32.07 10.55
N THR A 14 18.10 32.79 11.12
CA THR A 14 18.48 32.65 12.53
C THR A 14 17.49 33.30 13.49
N SER A 15 16.69 34.27 13.03
CA SER A 15 15.67 34.97 13.84
C SER A 15 14.25 34.49 13.57
N ARG A 16 14.06 33.59 12.60
CA ARG A 16 12.76 33.08 12.17
C ARG A 16 12.61 31.58 12.50
N PRO A 17 11.43 31.10 12.92
CA PRO A 17 11.21 29.68 13.16
C PRO A 17 11.05 28.87 11.87
N VAL A 18 11.24 27.55 12.01
CA VAL A 18 10.75 26.54 11.05
C VAL A 18 9.36 26.09 11.50
N ALA A 19 8.40 26.05 10.59
CA ALA A 19 7.07 25.50 10.87
C ALA A 19 6.90 24.10 10.28
N VAL A 20 6.28 23.22 11.05
CA VAL A 20 5.85 21.90 10.60
C VAL A 20 4.33 21.84 10.66
N ILE A 21 3.68 21.64 9.52
CA ILE A 21 2.22 21.59 9.40
C ILE A 21 1.80 20.13 9.38
N GLY A 22 0.96 19.72 10.32
CA GLY A 22 0.58 18.32 10.51
C GLY A 22 1.41 17.65 11.61
N ALA A 23 0.86 17.62 12.82
CA ALA A 23 1.53 17.08 14.01
C ALA A 23 1.33 15.56 14.17
N GLY A 24 1.35 14.81 13.05
CA GLY A 24 1.33 13.34 13.05
C GLY A 24 2.65 12.74 13.58
N VAL A 25 2.83 11.43 13.41
CA VAL A 25 4.06 10.73 13.86
C VAL A 25 5.31 11.37 13.26
N LEU A 26 5.30 11.61 11.96
CA LEU A 26 6.46 12.15 11.24
C LEU A 26 6.63 13.66 11.49
N GLY A 27 5.55 14.43 11.49
CA GLY A 27 5.62 15.87 11.76
C GLY A 27 6.16 16.22 13.15
N ARG A 28 5.73 15.49 14.21
CA ARG A 28 6.31 15.68 15.56
C ARG A 28 7.80 15.40 15.58
N ARG A 29 8.24 14.36 14.87
CA ARG A 29 9.66 14.05 14.76
C ARG A 29 10.42 15.12 13.99
N ILE A 30 9.91 15.58 12.84
CA ILE A 30 10.55 16.63 12.06
C ILE A 30 10.74 17.87 12.95
N ALA A 31 9.71 18.28 13.69
CA ALA A 31 9.80 19.38 14.64
C ALA A 31 10.90 19.16 15.70
N LEU A 32 10.98 17.95 16.27
CA LEU A 32 12.04 17.60 17.22
C LEU A 32 13.43 17.57 16.60
N CYS A 33 13.59 17.11 15.35
CA CYS A 33 14.88 17.14 14.64
C CYS A 33 15.39 18.58 14.47
N TRP A 34 14.51 19.51 14.11
CA TRP A 34 14.87 20.92 13.98
C TRP A 34 15.10 21.60 15.34
N ALA A 35 14.39 21.20 16.39
CA ALA A 35 14.56 21.76 17.73
C ALA A 35 15.77 21.20 18.49
N ALA A 36 16.13 19.94 18.30
CA ALA A 36 17.21 19.27 19.05
C ALA A 36 18.63 19.65 18.54
N ALA A 37 18.83 20.88 18.05
CA ALA A 37 19.96 21.42 17.28
C ALA A 37 21.37 21.37 17.95
N ALA A 38 21.74 20.23 18.54
CA ALA A 38 23.01 19.93 19.16
C ALA A 38 23.30 18.41 19.02
N TYR A 39 23.81 17.99 17.87
CA TYR A 39 24.44 16.65 17.76
C TYR A 39 25.88 16.69 17.24
N ARG A 40 26.39 17.83 16.75
CA ARG A 40 27.84 17.99 16.69
C ARG A 40 28.32 18.15 18.13
N ARG A 41 29.07 17.15 18.62
CA ARG A 41 29.70 17.09 19.96
C ARG A 41 30.56 18.32 20.32
N GLU A 42 30.76 19.25 19.39
CA GLU A 42 31.63 20.42 19.54
C GLU A 42 30.89 21.75 19.77
N ALA A 43 29.54 21.80 19.76
CA ALA A 43 28.81 23.06 19.95
C ALA A 43 27.84 23.00 21.14
N SER A 44 28.09 23.85 22.13
CA SER A 44 27.21 24.21 23.25
C SER A 44 25.94 24.96 22.80
N ARG A 45 25.30 24.54 21.70
CA ARG A 45 24.06 25.15 21.23
C ARG A 45 22.90 24.73 22.15
N PRO A 46 22.14 25.67 22.73
CA PRO A 46 20.97 25.35 23.52
C PRO A 46 19.90 24.67 22.64
N MET A 47 19.16 23.72 23.21
CA MET A 47 18.02 23.11 22.54
C MET A 47 17.00 24.20 22.15
N GLY A 48 16.46 24.08 20.94
CA GLY A 48 15.41 24.94 20.43
C GLY A 48 14.08 24.72 21.14
N ARG A 49 13.20 25.73 21.09
CA ARG A 49 11.86 25.68 21.65
C ARG A 49 10.86 25.21 20.60
N VAL A 50 10.00 24.25 20.94
CA VAL A 50 8.84 23.86 20.12
C VAL A 50 7.59 24.51 20.70
N ILE A 51 6.80 25.16 19.84
CA ILE A 51 5.52 25.79 20.21
C ILE A 51 4.45 25.16 19.32
N ALA A 52 3.41 24.60 19.94
CA ALA A 52 2.28 24.03 19.23
C ALA A 52 1.21 25.08 18.96
N HIS A 53 0.64 25.06 17.77
CA HIS A 53 -0.46 25.92 17.34
C HIS A 53 -1.57 25.05 16.75
N THR A 54 -2.82 25.46 16.94
CA THR A 54 -4.00 24.80 16.36
C THR A 54 -4.47 25.46 15.06
N ALA A 55 -4.13 26.75 14.86
CA ALA A 55 -4.46 27.52 13.66
C ALA A 55 -3.24 27.70 12.75
N LEU A 56 -3.42 27.49 11.44
CA LEU A 56 -2.35 27.59 10.44
C LEU A 56 -1.72 28.99 10.43
N ASP A 57 -2.53 30.03 10.38
CA ASP A 57 -2.14 31.44 10.32
C ASP A 57 -1.19 31.85 11.46
N SER A 58 -1.44 31.35 12.67
CA SER A 58 -0.57 31.58 13.83
C SER A 58 0.72 30.77 13.76
N ALA A 59 0.66 29.55 13.19
CA ALA A 59 1.81 28.64 13.11
C ALA A 59 2.85 29.07 12.07
N VAL A 60 2.44 29.77 11.01
CA VAL A 60 3.31 30.14 9.87
C VAL A 60 3.71 31.61 9.87
N ARG A 61 3.36 32.36 10.91
CA ARG A 61 3.73 33.76 11.04
C ARG A 61 5.24 33.88 11.18
N ASN A 62 5.86 34.66 10.29
CA ASN A 62 7.30 34.97 10.31
C ASN A 62 8.24 33.75 10.18
N VAL A 63 7.80 32.66 9.55
CA VAL A 63 8.66 31.47 9.34
C VAL A 63 9.57 31.65 8.13
N TRP A 64 10.78 31.11 8.15
CA TRP A 64 11.66 31.07 6.95
C TRP A 64 11.55 29.77 6.17
N HIS A 65 11.09 28.69 6.82
CA HIS A 65 10.91 27.39 6.22
C HIS A 65 9.64 26.73 6.74
N VAL A 66 8.84 26.19 5.83
CA VAL A 66 7.62 25.44 6.13
C VAL A 66 7.79 24.02 5.61
N ILE A 67 7.42 23.04 6.44
CA ILE A 67 7.40 21.63 6.07
C ILE A 67 5.97 21.11 6.28
N GLU A 68 5.29 20.86 5.18
CA GLU A 68 3.96 20.25 5.15
C GLU A 68 4.08 18.73 5.35
N CYS A 69 3.37 18.22 6.34
CA CYS A 69 3.29 16.81 6.75
C CYS A 69 1.85 16.45 7.19
N VAL A 70 0.86 16.99 6.48
CA VAL A 70 -0.56 16.63 6.59
C VAL A 70 -0.82 15.25 5.95
N PRO A 71 -2.02 14.66 6.11
CA PRO A 71 -2.35 13.39 5.46
C PRO A 71 -2.01 13.36 3.97
N GLU A 72 -1.65 12.18 3.46
CA GLU A 72 -1.21 11.96 2.08
C GLU A 72 -2.39 11.99 1.08
N ILE A 73 -3.13 13.11 1.08
CA ILE A 73 -4.29 13.38 0.22
C ILE A 73 -3.97 14.66 -0.58
N LEU A 74 -3.92 14.55 -1.91
CA LEU A 74 -3.46 15.64 -2.78
C LEU A 74 -4.25 16.94 -2.58
N GLN A 75 -5.58 16.86 -2.48
CA GLN A 75 -6.44 18.03 -2.31
C GLN A 75 -6.10 18.81 -1.03
N ILE A 76 -5.95 18.13 0.11
CA ILE A 76 -5.59 18.78 1.38
C ILE A 76 -4.24 19.50 1.26
N LYS A 77 -3.26 18.87 0.60
CA LYS A 77 -1.95 19.49 0.39
C LYS A 77 -2.03 20.73 -0.50
N GLN A 78 -2.80 20.66 -1.59
CA GLN A 78 -3.03 21.81 -2.48
C GLN A 78 -3.73 22.97 -1.75
N GLU A 79 -4.75 22.67 -0.94
CA GLU A 79 -5.43 23.66 -0.09
C GLU A 79 -4.48 24.31 0.91
N VAL A 80 -3.63 23.52 1.58
CA VAL A 80 -2.60 24.03 2.49
C VAL A 80 -1.62 24.94 1.76
N PHE A 81 -1.08 24.51 0.62
CA PHE A 81 -0.11 25.31 -0.15
C PHE A 81 -0.73 26.60 -0.72
N THR A 82 -2.00 26.58 -1.10
CA THR A 82 -2.76 27.78 -1.51
C THR A 82 -2.86 28.79 -0.38
N ARG A 83 -3.17 28.34 0.85
CA ARG A 83 -3.17 29.23 2.01
C ARG A 83 -1.77 29.74 2.32
N LEU A 84 -0.76 28.89 2.23
CA LEU A 84 0.64 29.28 2.50
C LEU A 84 1.12 30.38 1.55
N GLU A 85 0.77 30.33 0.26
CA GLU A 85 1.13 31.39 -0.70
C GLU A 85 0.75 32.79 -0.21
N THR A 86 -0.40 32.92 0.45
CA THR A 86 -0.89 34.19 1.00
C THR A 86 -0.34 34.53 2.38
N LEU A 87 0.01 33.54 3.20
CA LEU A 87 0.32 33.72 4.61
C LEU A 87 1.81 33.88 4.90
N VAL A 88 2.69 33.26 4.10
CA VAL A 88 4.13 33.25 4.37
C VAL A 88 4.85 34.39 3.66
N ALA A 89 5.95 34.87 4.26
CA ALA A 89 6.81 35.87 3.61
C ALA A 89 7.35 35.35 2.27
N ARG A 90 7.55 36.24 1.28
CA ARG A 90 7.90 35.89 -0.11
C ARG A 90 9.22 35.12 -0.28
N ASP A 91 10.10 35.19 0.70
CA ASP A 91 11.38 34.48 0.72
C ASP A 91 11.31 33.10 1.39
N SER A 92 10.22 32.79 2.09
CA SER A 92 10.07 31.54 2.85
C SER A 92 10.13 30.31 1.94
N ILE A 93 10.85 29.27 2.35
CA ILE A 93 10.97 28.02 1.59
C ILE A 93 9.79 27.10 1.95
N LEU A 94 9.06 26.64 0.94
CA LEU A 94 7.84 25.82 1.10
C LEU A 94 8.14 24.37 0.74
N ALA A 95 8.19 23.48 1.72
CA ALA A 95 8.47 22.08 1.48
C ALA A 95 7.27 21.18 1.80
N THR A 96 7.10 20.13 0.99
CA THR A 96 6.18 19.03 1.30
C THR A 96 6.97 17.77 1.63
N ASN A 97 6.56 17.08 2.68
CA ASN A 97 7.09 15.78 3.08
C ASN A 97 6.39 14.60 2.36
N SER A 98 5.65 14.88 1.28
CA SER A 98 4.98 13.84 0.50
C SER A 98 5.96 12.80 -0.04
N SER A 99 5.64 11.53 0.17
CA SER A 99 6.39 10.36 -0.30
C SER A 99 5.94 9.93 -1.70
N SER A 100 4.72 10.34 -2.08
CA SER A 100 4.01 9.85 -3.27
C SER A 100 3.77 10.94 -4.32
N TYR A 101 3.53 12.18 -3.89
CA TYR A 101 3.25 13.30 -4.78
C TYR A 101 4.48 14.16 -5.04
N ARG A 102 4.69 14.47 -6.32
CA ARG A 102 5.67 15.46 -6.74
C ARG A 102 5.23 16.84 -6.29
N SER A 103 6.16 17.66 -5.83
CA SER A 103 5.86 19.03 -5.40
C SER A 103 5.24 19.86 -6.52
N SER A 104 5.54 19.61 -7.80
CA SER A 104 4.84 20.23 -8.94
C SER A 104 3.32 20.03 -8.91
N LEU A 105 2.84 18.84 -8.51
CA LEU A 105 1.42 18.54 -8.37
C LEU A 105 0.81 19.21 -7.13
N VAL A 106 1.57 19.25 -6.03
CA VAL A 106 1.13 19.87 -4.77
C VAL A 106 1.01 21.39 -4.90
N VAL A 107 1.94 22.04 -5.60
CA VAL A 107 1.88 23.48 -5.85
C VAL A 107 1.00 23.87 -7.03
N GLY A 108 0.46 22.90 -7.78
CA GLY A 108 -0.56 23.07 -8.81
C GLY A 108 -0.43 24.36 -9.63
N ASP A 109 -1.43 25.25 -9.49
CA ASP A 109 -1.55 26.51 -10.23
C ASP A 109 -1.04 27.74 -9.48
N LEU A 110 -0.30 27.56 -8.38
CA LEU A 110 0.26 28.67 -7.60
C LEU A 110 1.20 29.55 -8.44
N GLY A 111 1.44 30.77 -7.95
CA GLY A 111 2.26 31.76 -8.63
C GLY A 111 3.69 31.29 -8.87
N SER A 112 4.30 31.75 -9.97
CA SER A 112 5.68 31.38 -10.34
C SER A 112 6.69 31.71 -9.23
N ALA A 113 6.51 32.84 -8.53
CA ALA A 113 7.34 33.22 -7.39
C ALA A 113 7.30 32.19 -6.24
N THR A 114 6.13 31.57 -6.01
CA THR A 114 5.93 30.52 -5.01
C THR A 114 6.52 29.18 -5.48
N LYS A 115 6.27 28.81 -6.73
CA LYS A 115 6.79 27.57 -7.33
C LYS A 115 8.32 27.51 -7.32
N CYS A 116 8.98 28.65 -7.58
CA CYS A 116 10.44 28.80 -7.55
C CYS A 116 11.09 28.60 -6.17
N ARG A 117 10.30 28.61 -5.10
CA ARG A 117 10.76 28.38 -3.71
C ARG A 117 10.11 27.18 -3.02
N ALA A 118 9.41 26.35 -3.81
CA ALA A 118 8.78 25.13 -3.34
C ALA A 118 9.55 23.88 -3.76
N LEU A 119 9.57 22.85 -2.90
CA LEU A 119 10.26 21.58 -3.15
C LEU A 119 9.67 20.43 -2.32
N ASN A 120 10.06 19.20 -2.58
CA ASN A 120 9.85 18.11 -1.62
C ASN A 120 11.04 18.02 -0.65
N THR A 121 10.76 17.73 0.61
CA THR A 121 11.73 17.31 1.63
C THR A 121 11.23 16.03 2.28
N HIS A 122 11.65 14.88 1.77
CA HIS A 122 11.13 13.58 2.20
C HIS A 122 11.98 13.02 3.35
N TYR A 123 11.36 12.98 4.54
CA TYR A 123 11.93 12.48 5.78
C TYR A 123 11.54 11.02 6.01
N TYR A 124 12.44 10.26 6.63
CA TYR A 124 12.30 8.80 6.77
C TYR A 124 12.04 8.35 8.19
N MET A 125 11.17 7.35 8.37
CA MET A 125 11.10 6.53 9.59
C MET A 125 12.05 5.32 9.49
N PRO A 126 12.58 4.80 10.61
CA PRO A 126 12.39 5.17 12.04
C PRO A 126 13.33 6.31 12.55
N PRO A 127 13.17 6.78 13.83
CA PRO A 127 13.81 8.00 14.39
C PRO A 127 15.31 8.20 14.15
N TYR A 128 16.08 7.12 14.04
CA TYR A 128 17.53 7.16 13.84
C TYR A 128 17.95 7.45 12.39
N VAL A 129 17.03 7.36 11.41
CA VAL A 129 17.33 7.64 10.00
C VAL A 129 17.42 9.15 9.78
N ARG A 130 18.61 9.66 9.53
CA ARG A 130 18.84 11.10 9.36
C ARG A 130 18.81 11.56 7.90
N ALA A 131 18.65 10.63 6.96
CA ALA A 131 18.51 10.95 5.56
C ALA A 131 17.27 11.81 5.30
N VAL A 132 17.41 12.81 4.45
CA VAL A 132 16.30 13.63 3.94
C VAL A 132 16.52 13.82 2.45
N GLU A 133 15.54 13.51 1.61
CA GLU A 133 15.66 13.75 0.17
C GLU A 133 15.03 15.07 -0.22
N LEU A 134 15.78 15.88 -0.97
CA LEU A 134 15.35 17.18 -1.47
C LEU A 134 15.10 17.04 -2.97
N MET A 135 13.85 17.19 -3.41
CA MET A 135 13.50 17.05 -4.83
C MET A 135 12.85 18.34 -5.36
N THR A 136 13.27 18.74 -6.55
CA THR A 136 12.72 19.92 -7.25
C THR A 136 11.23 19.76 -7.59
N SER A 137 10.53 20.88 -7.68
CA SER A 137 9.21 21.04 -8.29
C SER A 137 9.27 21.20 -9.81
N GLY A 138 10.45 21.03 -10.41
CA GLY A 138 10.75 21.38 -11.81
C GLY A 138 11.13 22.84 -12.01
N THR A 139 10.69 23.74 -11.11
CA THR A 139 10.99 25.18 -11.15
C THR A 139 11.72 25.68 -9.91
N THR A 140 11.95 24.84 -8.91
CA THR A 140 12.71 25.19 -7.70
C THR A 140 14.07 25.77 -8.07
N ARG A 141 14.38 26.93 -7.49
CA ARG A 141 15.66 27.59 -7.67
C ARG A 141 16.82 26.77 -7.12
N ARG A 142 17.94 26.74 -7.84
CA ARG A 142 19.07 25.85 -7.56
C ARG A 142 19.77 26.18 -6.25
N GLU A 143 19.82 27.47 -5.91
CA GLU A 143 20.40 27.99 -4.68
C GLU A 143 19.71 27.48 -3.40
N ILE A 144 18.41 27.17 -3.46
CA ILE A 144 17.63 26.68 -2.31
C ILE A 144 18.15 25.32 -1.85
N PHE A 145 18.59 24.46 -2.78
CA PHE A 145 19.11 23.14 -2.42
C PHE A 145 20.38 23.23 -1.60
N ALA A 146 21.35 24.04 -2.03
CA ALA A 146 22.60 24.22 -1.31
C ALA A 146 22.37 24.85 0.08
N TYR A 147 21.52 25.88 0.11
CA TYR A 147 21.17 26.57 1.35
C TYR A 147 20.45 25.65 2.35
N LEU A 148 19.39 24.97 1.91
CA LEU A 148 18.59 24.11 2.79
C LEU A 148 19.38 22.88 3.23
N ALA A 149 20.21 22.31 2.35
CA ALA A 149 21.11 21.22 2.71
C ALA A 149 22.06 21.64 3.84
N GLN A 150 22.70 22.82 3.74
CA GLN A 150 23.56 23.34 4.79
C GLN A 150 22.82 23.51 6.12
N ARG A 151 21.60 24.07 6.10
CA ARG A 151 20.77 24.23 7.31
C ARG A 151 20.33 22.90 7.92
N MET A 152 20.01 21.90 7.08
CA MET A 152 19.69 20.55 7.52
C MET A 152 20.89 19.87 8.19
N GLU A 153 22.10 20.03 7.65
CA GLU A 153 23.33 19.47 8.23
C GLU A 153 23.66 20.05 9.61
N GLU A 154 23.35 21.33 9.85
CA GLU A 154 23.53 21.98 11.16
C GLU A 154 22.68 21.36 12.27
N VAL A 155 21.48 20.88 11.92
CA VAL A 155 20.60 20.15 12.85
C VAL A 155 20.83 18.63 12.82
N GLY A 156 21.90 18.19 12.16
CA GLY A 156 22.35 16.79 12.13
C GLY A 156 21.63 15.90 11.12
N LEU A 157 20.78 16.45 10.25
CA LEU A 157 20.18 15.74 9.12
C LEU A 157 21.21 15.54 7.99
N ARG A 158 20.92 14.59 7.09
CA ARG A 158 21.78 14.26 5.94
C ARG A 158 20.98 14.42 4.64
N PRO A 159 21.11 15.58 3.97
CA PRO A 159 20.35 15.89 2.77
C PRO A 159 20.88 15.14 1.54
N PHE A 160 19.98 14.62 0.71
CA PHE A 160 20.28 14.00 -0.58
C PHE A 160 19.48 14.72 -1.67
N VAL A 161 20.18 15.34 -2.63
CA VAL A 161 19.53 16.18 -3.65
C VAL A 161 19.12 15.35 -4.87
N VAL A 162 17.82 15.23 -5.10
CA VAL A 162 17.21 14.66 -6.30
C VAL A 162 16.98 15.77 -7.31
N ARG A 163 17.91 15.90 -8.28
CA ARG A 163 17.93 17.02 -9.24
C ARG A 163 16.81 16.99 -10.28
N LYS A 164 16.08 15.88 -10.40
CA LYS A 164 14.94 15.70 -11.31
C LYS A 164 13.75 15.19 -10.52
N GLU A 165 12.55 15.51 -10.99
CA GLU A 165 11.34 14.92 -10.43
C GLU A 165 11.34 13.41 -10.62
N SER A 166 11.00 12.68 -9.55
CA SER A 166 11.07 11.24 -9.50
C SER A 166 9.99 10.71 -8.58
N ILE A 167 9.09 9.89 -9.13
CA ILE A 167 8.13 9.13 -8.32
C ILE A 167 8.93 8.07 -7.56
N GLY A 168 8.84 8.11 -6.23
CA GLY A 168 9.61 7.23 -5.33
C GLY A 168 11.04 7.71 -5.01
N PHE A 169 11.42 8.95 -5.36
CA PHE A 169 12.70 9.56 -4.99
C PHE A 169 13.93 8.70 -5.32
N ILE A 170 15.02 8.74 -4.53
CA ILE A 170 16.22 7.92 -4.71
C ILE A 170 16.05 6.60 -3.96
N GLN A 171 15.78 6.65 -2.66
CA GLN A 171 15.81 5.45 -1.82
C GLN A 171 14.68 4.48 -2.14
N ASN A 172 13.43 4.93 -2.35
CA ASN A 172 12.35 3.98 -2.68
C ASN A 172 12.55 3.39 -4.08
N ARG A 173 13.18 4.13 -5.02
CA ARG A 173 13.57 3.58 -6.33
C ARG A 173 14.71 2.58 -6.23
N VAL A 174 15.76 2.88 -5.48
CA VAL A 174 16.87 1.95 -5.23
C VAL A 174 16.35 0.74 -4.48
N TRP A 175 15.46 0.90 -3.52
CA TRP A 175 14.84 -0.21 -2.80
C TRP A 175 13.95 -1.07 -3.69
N ALA A 176 13.17 -0.46 -4.59
CA ALA A 176 12.40 -1.19 -5.60
C ALA A 176 13.30 -1.91 -6.60
N ALA A 177 14.43 -1.31 -6.98
CA ALA A 177 15.44 -1.93 -7.84
C ALA A 177 16.15 -3.07 -7.12
N ILE A 178 16.62 -2.89 -5.88
CA ILE A 178 17.20 -3.94 -5.03
C ILE A 178 16.22 -5.09 -4.88
N LYS A 179 14.94 -4.83 -4.60
CA LYS A 179 13.91 -5.88 -4.56
C LYS A 179 13.77 -6.64 -5.87
N ARG A 180 13.91 -5.95 -7.00
CA ARG A 180 13.84 -6.54 -8.35
C ARG A 180 15.11 -7.35 -8.69
N GLU A 181 16.27 -6.83 -8.35
CA GLU A 181 17.60 -7.41 -8.58
C GLU A 181 17.88 -8.62 -7.67
N MET A 182 17.51 -8.53 -6.38
CA MET A 182 17.53 -9.66 -5.46
C MET A 182 16.58 -10.77 -5.89
N ALA A 183 15.53 -10.46 -6.65
CA ALA A 183 14.57 -11.43 -7.13
C ALA A 183 15.04 -12.20 -8.38
N GLN A 184 16.05 -11.73 -9.14
CA GLN A 184 16.40 -12.34 -10.42
C GLN A 184 17.91 -12.23 -10.72
N ALA A 185 18.66 -13.30 -10.50
CA ALA A 185 19.90 -13.67 -11.25
C ALA A 185 21.13 -12.71 -11.30
N HIS A 186 21.03 -11.44 -10.93
CA HIS A 186 22.06 -10.41 -11.18
C HIS A 186 23.22 -10.41 -10.17
N TYR A 187 22.97 -10.85 -8.93
CA TYR A 187 23.98 -10.92 -7.86
C TYR A 187 25.18 -11.81 -8.23
N VAL A 188 24.93 -12.89 -8.98
CA VAL A 188 25.98 -13.85 -9.39
C VAL A 188 26.85 -13.28 -10.50
N GLN A 189 26.28 -12.54 -11.45
CA GLN A 189 27.03 -11.92 -12.54
C GLN A 189 27.86 -10.72 -12.07
N GLU A 190 27.33 -9.88 -11.18
CA GLU A 190 28.03 -8.68 -10.69
C GLU A 190 29.30 -9.01 -9.86
N ARG A 191 29.24 -10.07 -9.05
CA ARG A 191 30.36 -10.48 -8.20
C ARG A 191 31.41 -11.33 -8.93
N LYS A 192 31.24 -11.57 -10.23
CA LYS A 192 32.08 -12.49 -11.03
C LYS A 192 32.33 -13.82 -10.34
N LEU A 193 31.34 -14.30 -9.58
CA LEU A 193 31.46 -15.57 -8.88
C LEU A 193 31.47 -16.67 -9.93
N PRO A 194 32.30 -17.72 -9.77
CA PRO A 194 32.35 -18.83 -10.70
C PRO A 194 30.94 -19.38 -10.90
N THR A 195 30.43 -19.27 -12.13
CA THR A 195 29.10 -19.77 -12.48
C THR A 195 29.04 -21.28 -12.27
N GLU A 196 30.18 -21.97 -12.40
CA GLU A 196 30.37 -23.40 -12.16
C GLU A 196 29.80 -23.92 -10.83
N HIS A 197 29.88 -23.12 -9.76
CA HIS A 197 29.40 -23.47 -8.40
C HIS A 197 28.16 -22.65 -7.97
N THR A 198 27.63 -21.81 -8.87
CA THR A 198 26.48 -20.94 -8.59
C THR A 198 25.38 -21.17 -9.64
N ILE A 199 25.27 -20.35 -10.68
CA ILE A 199 24.20 -20.48 -11.69
C ILE A 199 24.31 -21.78 -12.49
N ASP A 200 25.50 -22.17 -12.93
CA ASP A 200 25.70 -23.38 -13.75
C ASP A 200 25.69 -24.64 -12.90
N PHE A 201 26.10 -24.57 -11.62
CA PHE A 201 25.84 -25.66 -10.66
C PHE A 201 24.34 -25.84 -10.47
N LEU A 202 23.61 -24.77 -10.20
CA LEU A 202 22.16 -24.84 -10.01
C LEU A 202 21.47 -25.31 -11.28
N LYS A 203 21.93 -24.86 -12.46
CA LYS A 203 21.43 -25.35 -13.74
C LYS A 203 21.73 -26.84 -13.93
N ARG A 204 22.99 -27.25 -13.90
CA ARG A 204 23.43 -28.63 -14.13
C ARG A 204 22.93 -29.61 -13.07
N GLU A 205 22.89 -29.21 -11.80
CA GLU A 205 22.54 -30.10 -10.69
C GLU A 205 21.05 -30.10 -10.35
N PHE A 206 20.32 -29.03 -10.74
CA PHE A 206 18.90 -28.88 -10.39
C PHE A 206 17.97 -28.51 -11.56
N ILE A 207 18.39 -27.83 -12.62
CA ILE A 207 17.51 -27.47 -13.76
C ILE A 207 17.59 -28.52 -14.86
N ASP A 208 18.79 -28.81 -15.35
CA ASP A 208 19.08 -29.79 -16.41
C ASP A 208 18.83 -31.23 -15.94
N LYS A 209 18.89 -31.44 -14.62
CA LYS A 209 18.47 -32.68 -13.94
C LYS A 209 17.01 -32.65 -13.47
N GLU A 210 16.23 -31.66 -13.91
CA GLU A 210 14.79 -31.51 -13.69
C GLU A 210 14.32 -31.45 -12.21
N LYS A 211 15.20 -31.06 -11.28
CA LYS A 211 14.91 -30.89 -9.83
C LYS A 211 14.33 -29.50 -9.50
N LEU A 212 13.49 -28.94 -10.37
CA LEU A 212 13.00 -27.57 -10.30
C LEU A 212 11.71 -27.35 -9.48
N GLY A 213 11.20 -28.36 -8.78
CA GLY A 213 9.88 -28.20 -8.17
C GLY A 213 8.75 -28.61 -9.10
N LEU A 214 7.51 -28.33 -8.68
CA LEU A 214 6.26 -28.62 -9.40
C LEU A 214 6.12 -27.95 -10.80
N ASN A 215 7.14 -27.24 -11.27
CA ASN A 215 7.26 -26.77 -12.66
C ASN A 215 7.87 -27.84 -13.60
N SER A 216 8.22 -29.01 -13.06
CA SER A 216 8.52 -30.25 -13.78
C SER A 216 7.37 -31.24 -13.60
N LYS A 217 7.12 -32.07 -14.62
CA LYS A 217 6.07 -33.11 -14.61
C LYS A 217 6.29 -34.19 -13.52
N ASN A 218 7.44 -34.18 -12.84
CA ASN A 218 7.88 -35.19 -11.88
C ASN A 218 7.92 -34.73 -10.40
N GLY A 219 7.60 -33.47 -10.05
CA GLY A 219 7.49 -32.99 -8.65
C GLY A 219 8.74 -32.30 -8.05
N GLY A 220 8.63 -31.80 -6.79
CA GLY A 220 9.59 -30.88 -6.15
C GLY A 220 10.39 -31.34 -4.93
N PHE A 221 11.11 -30.39 -4.29
CA PHE A 221 12.17 -30.56 -3.26
C PHE A 221 11.83 -31.33 -1.97
N TYR A 222 10.59 -31.78 -1.80
CA TYR A 222 10.20 -32.69 -0.72
C TYR A 222 9.67 -33.98 -1.35
N PRO A 223 10.00 -35.17 -0.80
CA PRO A 223 9.27 -36.36 -1.18
C PRO A 223 7.78 -36.10 -0.90
N PRO A 224 6.86 -36.53 -1.78
CA PRO A 224 5.45 -36.37 -1.52
C PRO A 224 5.16 -36.99 -0.16
N LYS A 225 4.73 -36.18 0.81
CA LYS A 225 4.14 -36.75 2.03
C LYS A 225 2.87 -37.45 1.56
N GLN A 226 2.90 -38.78 1.56
CA GLN A 226 1.70 -39.61 1.47
C GLN A 226 0.90 -39.40 2.76
N GLY A 227 0.10 -38.34 2.74
CA GLY A 227 -0.99 -38.09 3.68
C GLY A 227 -2.18 -37.71 2.84
N ALA A 228 -2.84 -38.71 2.27
CA ALA A 228 -4.03 -38.49 1.47
C ALA A 228 -5.15 -38.00 2.39
N VAL A 229 -5.36 -36.69 2.47
CA VAL A 229 -6.66 -36.17 2.88
C VAL A 229 -7.55 -36.24 1.65
N THR A 230 -8.18 -37.39 1.46
CA THR A 230 -9.07 -37.66 0.34
C THR A 230 -10.33 -36.80 0.45
N GLY A 231 -10.64 -36.03 -0.59
CA GLY A 231 -11.91 -35.30 -0.74
C GLY A 231 -11.86 -33.76 -0.59
N LEU A 232 -10.72 -33.17 -0.22
CA LEU A 232 -10.56 -31.70 -0.20
C LEU A 232 -10.02 -31.18 -1.54
N ARG A 233 -10.68 -30.13 -2.06
CA ARG A 233 -10.36 -29.45 -3.33
C ARG A 233 -9.87 -28.04 -3.03
N LEU A 234 -8.84 -27.61 -3.75
CA LEU A 234 -8.27 -26.28 -3.68
C LEU A 234 -8.57 -25.53 -4.98
N PHE A 235 -9.03 -24.29 -4.87
CA PHE A 235 -9.30 -23.40 -6.01
C PHE A 235 -8.38 -22.20 -5.92
N VAL A 236 -7.73 -21.86 -7.04
CA VAL A 236 -6.66 -20.84 -7.08
C VAL A 236 -6.82 -19.94 -8.30
N CYS A 237 -6.58 -18.64 -8.13
CA CYS A 237 -6.47 -17.68 -9.23
C CYS A 237 -5.00 -17.55 -9.68
N GLU A 238 -4.76 -17.73 -10.98
CA GLU A 238 -3.49 -17.42 -11.63
C GLU A 238 -3.65 -16.09 -12.37
N ASN A 239 -2.93 -15.06 -11.94
CA ASN A 239 -3.10 -13.70 -12.46
C ASN A 239 -2.50 -13.47 -13.86
N GLY A 240 -1.76 -14.42 -14.42
CA GLY A 240 -1.16 -14.32 -15.77
C GLY A 240 0.04 -13.36 -15.89
N LEU A 241 0.59 -12.84 -14.79
CA LEU A 241 1.67 -11.84 -14.79
C LEU A 241 3.10 -12.42 -14.84
N SER A 242 3.27 -13.68 -15.26
CA SER A 242 4.55 -14.41 -15.21
C SER A 242 5.59 -13.96 -16.26
N GLY A 243 5.77 -12.66 -16.47
CA GLY A 243 6.92 -12.07 -17.14
C GLY A 243 6.71 -11.57 -18.58
N GLN A 244 5.50 -11.61 -19.13
CA GLN A 244 5.17 -10.99 -20.42
C GLN A 244 4.06 -9.96 -20.24
N VAL A 245 4.40 -8.67 -20.34
CA VAL A 245 3.47 -7.54 -20.13
C VAL A 245 2.46 -7.44 -21.29
N ASP A 246 2.72 -8.12 -22.40
CA ASP A 246 1.96 -8.01 -23.64
C ASP A 246 0.73 -8.94 -23.70
N ASN A 247 0.45 -9.74 -22.66
CA ASN A 247 -0.61 -10.77 -22.70
C ASN A 247 -1.44 -10.86 -21.40
N LEU A 248 -2.13 -9.76 -21.06
CA LEU A 248 -2.97 -9.61 -19.85
C LEU A 248 -4.27 -10.46 -19.87
N GLU A 249 -4.57 -11.16 -20.98
CA GLU A 249 -5.75 -12.01 -21.16
C GLU A 249 -5.53 -13.49 -20.74
N THR A 250 -4.43 -13.82 -20.06
CA THR A 250 -4.00 -15.21 -19.84
C THR A 250 -4.30 -15.76 -18.44
N GLY A 251 -4.95 -14.97 -17.58
CA GLY A 251 -5.28 -15.40 -16.23
C GLY A 251 -6.24 -16.60 -16.21
N LYS A 252 -6.21 -17.38 -15.13
CA LYS A 252 -6.97 -18.63 -15.01
C LYS A 252 -7.55 -18.82 -13.61
N VAL A 253 -8.62 -19.62 -13.54
CA VAL A 253 -9.10 -20.23 -12.30
C VAL A 253 -8.79 -21.72 -12.38
N LEU A 254 -8.00 -22.21 -11.43
CA LEU A 254 -7.44 -23.55 -11.41
C LEU A 254 -7.98 -24.38 -10.25
N GLU A 255 -8.07 -25.69 -10.45
CA GLU A 255 -8.37 -26.68 -9.41
C GLU A 255 -7.14 -27.53 -9.10
N TYR A 256 -6.85 -27.68 -7.82
CA TYR A 256 -5.82 -28.57 -7.28
C TYR A 256 -6.41 -29.52 -6.24
N SER A 257 -5.79 -30.69 -6.08
CA SER A 257 -6.09 -31.56 -4.93
C SER A 257 -5.49 -30.95 -3.66
N ALA A 258 -5.99 -31.37 -2.49
CA ALA A 258 -5.37 -31.03 -1.21
C ALA A 258 -3.90 -31.48 -1.08
N ALA A 259 -3.47 -32.45 -1.91
CA ALA A 259 -2.06 -32.86 -2.02
C ALA A 259 -1.22 -31.92 -2.92
N GLY A 260 -1.80 -30.84 -3.42
CA GLY A 260 -1.14 -29.86 -4.29
C GLY A 260 -0.98 -30.33 -5.74
N GLN A 261 -1.71 -31.35 -6.18
CA GLN A 261 -1.65 -31.83 -7.56
C GLN A 261 -2.68 -31.09 -8.42
N PHE A 262 -2.22 -30.50 -9.52
CA PHE A 262 -3.11 -29.88 -10.51
C PHE A 262 -4.15 -30.89 -10.99
N GLN A 263 -5.42 -30.50 -10.96
CA GLN A 263 -6.54 -31.33 -11.42
C GLN A 263 -6.99 -30.88 -12.79
N ARG A 264 -7.32 -29.59 -12.93
CA ARG A 264 -7.78 -28.99 -14.19
C ARG A 264 -7.78 -27.47 -14.14
N THR A 265 -7.81 -26.87 -15.31
CA THR A 265 -8.20 -25.47 -15.48
C THR A 265 -9.72 -25.41 -15.55
N ILE A 266 -10.34 -24.59 -14.71
CA ILE A 266 -11.81 -24.43 -14.69
C ILE A 266 -12.22 -23.34 -15.66
N PHE A 267 -11.54 -22.20 -15.60
CA PHE A 267 -11.77 -21.07 -16.49
C PHE A 267 -10.44 -20.55 -17.01
N GLU A 268 -10.37 -20.37 -18.33
CA GLU A 268 -9.28 -19.70 -19.03
C GLU A 268 -9.66 -18.25 -19.33
N SER A 269 -8.69 -17.47 -19.80
CA SER A 269 -8.89 -16.12 -20.30
C SER A 269 -9.54 -15.15 -19.31
N GLN A 270 -9.11 -15.21 -18.05
CA GLN A 270 -9.56 -14.32 -17.01
C GLN A 270 -8.65 -13.09 -16.95
N TYR A 271 -9.25 -11.89 -16.94
CA TYR A 271 -8.51 -10.63 -16.91
C TYR A 271 -8.01 -10.34 -15.49
N LEU A 272 -6.75 -10.71 -15.23
CA LEU A 272 -6.06 -10.50 -13.96
C LEU A 272 -6.91 -10.94 -12.73
N PRO A 273 -7.27 -12.23 -12.62
CA PRO A 273 -7.98 -12.73 -11.45
C PRO A 273 -7.09 -12.65 -10.20
N ASP A 274 -7.68 -12.29 -9.06
CA ASP A 274 -6.93 -12.10 -7.80
C ASP A 274 -7.61 -12.83 -6.63
N GLY A 275 -8.70 -12.28 -6.07
CA GLY A 275 -9.43 -12.89 -4.97
C GLY A 275 -10.38 -14.02 -5.39
N ILE A 276 -10.47 -15.07 -4.58
CA ILE A 276 -11.40 -16.20 -4.75
C ILE A 276 -12.02 -16.64 -3.43
N ALA A 277 -13.32 -16.95 -3.45
CA ALA A 277 -14.07 -17.48 -2.31
C ALA A 277 -15.01 -18.62 -2.74
N VAL A 278 -15.27 -19.57 -1.84
CA VAL A 278 -16.05 -20.78 -2.13
C VAL A 278 -17.14 -21.01 -1.08
N LEU A 279 -18.37 -21.26 -1.52
CA LEU A 279 -19.44 -21.84 -0.71
C LEU A 279 -19.51 -23.33 -0.96
N LYS A 280 -18.85 -24.11 -0.09
CA LYS A 280 -18.69 -25.56 -0.25
C LYS A 280 -20.02 -26.31 -0.32
N GLU A 281 -20.96 -25.99 0.57
CA GLU A 281 -22.26 -26.68 0.65
C GLU A 281 -23.16 -26.43 -0.57
N GLU A 282 -23.09 -25.23 -1.14
CA GLU A 282 -23.82 -24.86 -2.35
C GLU A 282 -23.09 -25.31 -3.63
N GLY A 283 -21.83 -25.70 -3.52
CA GLY A 283 -21.00 -26.04 -4.67
C GLY A 283 -20.81 -24.85 -5.62
N VAL A 284 -20.59 -23.64 -5.09
CA VAL A 284 -20.40 -22.41 -5.88
C VAL A 284 -19.09 -21.72 -5.48
N MET A 285 -18.36 -21.17 -6.46
CA MET A 285 -17.23 -20.27 -6.26
C MET A 285 -17.54 -18.86 -6.77
N PHE A 286 -16.78 -17.91 -6.26
CA PHE A 286 -16.83 -16.50 -6.60
C PHE A 286 -15.39 -15.98 -6.72
N TRP A 287 -15.10 -15.14 -7.71
CA TRP A 287 -13.79 -14.52 -7.85
C TRP A 287 -13.89 -13.13 -8.46
N THR A 288 -12.84 -12.33 -8.25
CA THR A 288 -12.71 -10.98 -8.81
C THR A 288 -11.71 -10.96 -9.94
N CYS A 289 -12.02 -10.22 -10.99
CA CYS A 289 -11.13 -9.89 -12.10
C CYS A 289 -10.93 -8.37 -12.14
N MET A 290 -9.67 -7.92 -12.17
CA MET A 290 -9.34 -6.50 -12.19
C MET A 290 -9.63 -5.84 -13.55
N GLY A 291 -9.70 -6.61 -14.63
CA GLY A 291 -9.87 -6.07 -15.98
C GLY A 291 -8.57 -5.52 -16.59
N PHE A 292 -8.66 -5.05 -17.82
CA PHE A 292 -7.57 -4.42 -18.55
C PHE A 292 -7.47 -2.92 -18.23
N PRO A 293 -6.27 -2.36 -17.97
CA PRO A 293 -6.12 -0.94 -17.70
C PRO A 293 -6.74 -0.04 -18.79
N GLY A 294 -7.74 0.76 -18.42
CA GLY A 294 -8.43 1.68 -19.33
C GLY A 294 -9.64 1.11 -20.07
N GLN A 295 -9.97 -0.16 -19.86
CA GLN A 295 -11.19 -0.81 -20.38
C GLN A 295 -12.25 -0.92 -19.28
N ASP A 296 -13.47 -1.30 -19.69
CA ASP A 296 -14.63 -1.49 -18.81
C ASP A 296 -14.97 -2.99 -18.68
N ASP A 297 -14.00 -3.76 -18.20
CA ASP A 297 -14.02 -5.23 -18.18
C ASP A 297 -13.71 -5.84 -16.79
N GLY A 298 -13.60 -4.99 -15.76
CA GLY A 298 -13.54 -5.42 -14.38
C GLY A 298 -14.85 -6.10 -13.96
N MET A 299 -14.76 -7.28 -13.33
CA MET A 299 -15.94 -8.09 -13.04
C MET A 299 -15.79 -8.93 -11.78
N VAL A 300 -16.91 -9.13 -11.08
CA VAL A 300 -17.05 -10.21 -10.10
C VAL A 300 -17.82 -11.36 -10.74
N TYR A 301 -17.26 -12.56 -10.73
CA TYR A 301 -17.87 -13.75 -11.31
C TYR A 301 -18.34 -14.74 -10.25
N SER A 302 -19.28 -15.59 -10.63
CA SER A 302 -19.69 -16.77 -9.90
C SER A 302 -19.88 -17.94 -10.85
N ALA A 303 -19.55 -19.14 -10.39
CA ALA A 303 -19.79 -20.38 -11.13
C ALA A 303 -19.95 -21.56 -10.18
N ARG A 304 -20.50 -22.67 -10.70
CA ARG A 304 -20.46 -23.95 -9.97
C ARG A 304 -19.03 -24.47 -9.89
N LEU A 305 -18.73 -25.24 -8.84
CA LEU A 305 -17.39 -25.83 -8.64
C LEU A 305 -16.97 -26.80 -9.75
N ASP A 306 -17.92 -27.31 -10.53
CA ASP A 306 -17.66 -28.15 -11.71
C ASP A 306 -17.25 -27.37 -12.96
N GLY A 307 -17.29 -26.03 -12.92
CA GLY A 307 -16.99 -25.14 -14.05
C GLY A 307 -18.21 -24.75 -14.88
N THR A 308 -19.41 -25.18 -14.49
CA THR A 308 -20.66 -24.82 -15.18
C THR A 308 -21.28 -23.55 -14.60
N ASN A 309 -22.27 -23.00 -15.32
CA ASN A 309 -23.07 -21.85 -14.88
C ASN A 309 -22.23 -20.61 -14.52
N LEU A 310 -21.22 -20.32 -15.34
CA LEU A 310 -20.45 -19.08 -15.26
C LEU A 310 -21.40 -17.90 -15.46
N ARG A 311 -21.45 -17.01 -14.47
CA ARG A 311 -22.27 -15.80 -14.50
C ARG A 311 -21.50 -14.60 -13.95
N PRO A 312 -21.55 -13.44 -14.62
CA PRO A 312 -21.15 -12.20 -14.01
C PRO A 312 -22.14 -11.82 -12.90
N LEU A 313 -21.64 -11.28 -11.79
CA LEU A 313 -22.45 -10.83 -10.65
C LEU A 313 -22.48 -9.31 -10.51
N ILE A 314 -21.37 -8.65 -10.82
CA ILE A 314 -21.22 -7.18 -10.79
C ILE A 314 -20.33 -6.79 -11.96
N ALA A 315 -20.86 -5.96 -12.87
CA ALA A 315 -20.03 -5.16 -13.78
C ALA A 315 -19.51 -3.94 -13.04
N LEU A 316 -18.25 -3.63 -13.27
CA LEU A 316 -17.55 -2.55 -12.61
C LEU A 316 -17.15 -1.51 -13.65
N ASP A 317 -17.76 -0.32 -13.60
CA ASP A 317 -17.46 0.83 -14.48
C ASP A 317 -16.08 1.43 -14.19
N GLU A 318 -15.03 0.89 -14.85
CA GLU A 318 -13.64 0.96 -14.34
C GLU A 318 -12.53 1.18 -15.37
N ARG A 319 -12.71 2.18 -16.25
CA ARG A 319 -11.56 2.79 -16.97
C ARG A 319 -10.47 3.31 -16.02
N ASP A 320 -10.83 3.54 -14.75
CA ASP A 320 -9.94 4.00 -13.69
C ASP A 320 -9.39 2.82 -12.87
N ALA A 321 -8.09 2.56 -13.03
CA ALA A 321 -7.36 1.51 -12.32
C ALA A 321 -7.35 1.65 -10.79
N THR A 322 -7.78 2.78 -10.23
CA THR A 322 -8.00 2.94 -8.79
C THR A 322 -9.23 2.20 -8.29
N ARG A 323 -10.14 1.78 -9.17
CA ARG A 323 -11.39 1.13 -8.78
C ARG A 323 -11.33 -0.40 -8.77
N TRP A 324 -10.25 -0.99 -9.32
CA TRP A 324 -10.12 -2.44 -9.47
C TRP A 324 -10.44 -3.24 -8.22
N CYS A 325 -11.18 -4.33 -8.43
CA CYS A 325 -11.53 -5.30 -7.41
C CYS A 325 -10.41 -6.29 -7.15
N VAL A 326 -10.14 -6.56 -5.88
CA VAL A 326 -8.97 -7.35 -5.46
C VAL A 326 -9.36 -8.55 -4.61
N GLY A 327 -9.90 -8.32 -3.42
CA GLY A 327 -10.34 -9.39 -2.52
C GLY A 327 -11.84 -9.65 -2.63
N ILE A 328 -12.25 -10.87 -2.30
CA ILE A 328 -13.66 -11.25 -2.14
C ILE A 328 -13.85 -12.19 -0.95
N THR A 329 -14.94 -12.01 -0.20
CA THR A 329 -15.41 -12.95 0.82
C THR A 329 -16.93 -13.04 0.82
N LEU A 330 -17.47 -14.04 1.52
CA LEU A 330 -18.89 -14.42 1.47
C LEU A 330 -19.43 -14.52 2.89
N SER A 331 -20.69 -14.13 3.08
CA SER A 331 -21.47 -14.47 4.27
C SER A 331 -22.67 -15.28 3.84
N ARG A 332 -22.72 -16.53 4.30
CA ARG A 332 -23.87 -17.38 4.05
C ARG A 332 -25.09 -16.88 4.83
N ARG A 333 -24.90 -16.51 6.10
CA ARG A 333 -25.98 -16.06 6.97
C ARG A 333 -26.69 -14.82 6.42
N LEU A 334 -25.91 -13.88 5.87
CA LEU A 334 -26.45 -12.65 5.29
C LEU A 334 -26.90 -12.82 3.83
N GLY A 335 -26.56 -13.93 3.17
CA GLY A 335 -26.83 -14.12 1.74
C GLY A 335 -26.05 -13.15 0.84
N LYS A 336 -24.91 -12.63 1.30
CA LYS A 336 -24.15 -11.54 0.66
C LYS A 336 -22.71 -11.95 0.34
N PHE A 337 -22.16 -11.32 -0.69
CA PHE A 337 -20.71 -11.29 -0.92
C PHE A 337 -20.19 -9.87 -0.71
N PHE A 338 -18.92 -9.79 -0.36
CA PHE A 338 -18.20 -8.55 -0.10
C PHE A 338 -16.93 -8.54 -0.92
N TRP A 339 -16.55 -7.37 -1.42
CA TRP A 339 -15.31 -7.24 -2.19
C TRP A 339 -14.63 -5.90 -1.95
N THR A 340 -13.31 -5.88 -2.07
CA THR A 340 -12.50 -4.66 -1.94
C THR A 340 -12.28 -4.01 -3.29
N GLN A 341 -12.10 -2.69 -3.27
CA GLN A 341 -11.59 -1.87 -4.37
C GLN A 341 -10.37 -1.11 -3.88
N LYS A 342 -9.23 -1.34 -4.52
CA LYS A 342 -7.93 -0.97 -3.95
C LYS A 342 -7.70 0.54 -3.79
N GLY A 343 -8.29 1.39 -4.62
CA GLY A 343 -7.91 2.81 -4.69
C GLY A 343 -6.52 3.04 -5.32
N ALA A 344 -6.15 4.30 -5.47
CA ALA A 344 -4.76 4.68 -5.76
C ALA A 344 -3.84 4.18 -4.64
N ALA A 345 -2.62 3.77 -4.98
CA ALA A 345 -1.65 3.34 -3.97
C ALA A 345 -1.42 4.45 -2.94
N LYS A 346 -1.74 4.16 -1.66
CA LYS A 346 -1.63 5.11 -0.53
C LYS A 346 -2.49 6.38 -0.69
N GLY A 347 -3.46 6.37 -1.60
CA GLY A 347 -4.21 7.56 -2.00
C GLY A 347 -5.54 7.76 -1.26
N TRP A 348 -5.85 6.93 -0.25
CA TRP A 348 -7.08 7.04 0.56
C TRP A 348 -8.38 7.02 -0.26
N GLN A 349 -8.37 6.30 -1.38
CA GLN A 349 -9.49 6.17 -2.32
C GLN A 349 -10.05 4.75 -2.35
N GLY A 350 -9.54 3.87 -1.49
CA GLY A 350 -9.98 2.50 -1.37
C GLY A 350 -11.40 2.43 -0.81
N ARG A 351 -12.12 1.39 -1.23
CA ARG A 351 -13.51 1.16 -0.86
C ARG A 351 -13.73 -0.34 -0.67
N PHE A 352 -14.81 -0.72 -0.03
CA PHE A 352 -15.35 -2.07 -0.22
C PHE A 352 -16.87 -2.01 -0.21
N PHE A 353 -17.44 -3.03 -0.85
CA PHE A 353 -18.84 -3.08 -1.16
C PHE A 353 -19.44 -4.41 -0.71
N SER A 354 -20.76 -4.43 -0.63
CA SER A 354 -21.54 -5.66 -0.52
C SER A 354 -22.67 -5.68 -1.52
N ALA A 355 -23.09 -6.89 -1.90
CA ALA A 355 -24.29 -7.13 -2.68
C ALA A 355 -24.82 -8.54 -2.38
N ASN A 356 -26.08 -8.82 -2.73
CA ASN A 356 -26.65 -10.15 -2.52
C ASN A 356 -26.01 -11.18 -3.47
N MET A 357 -25.79 -12.41 -3.02
CA MET A 357 -25.24 -13.46 -3.89
C MET A 357 -26.22 -13.88 -5.01
N VAL A 358 -27.50 -13.59 -4.82
CA VAL A 358 -28.55 -13.73 -5.83
C VAL A 358 -28.93 -12.33 -6.31
N THR A 359 -28.84 -12.10 -7.61
CA THR A 359 -29.27 -10.85 -8.24
C THR A 359 -30.77 -10.65 -8.00
N PRO A 360 -31.23 -9.45 -7.58
CA PRO A 360 -32.65 -9.18 -7.37
C PRO A 360 -33.49 -9.45 -8.64
N PRO A 361 -34.76 -9.90 -8.48
CA PRO A 361 -35.62 -10.17 -9.64
C PRO A 361 -35.79 -8.95 -10.54
N GLY A 362 -35.59 -9.12 -11.85
CA GLY A 362 -35.69 -8.05 -12.84
C GLY A 362 -34.43 -7.18 -12.99
N GLU A 363 -33.41 -7.40 -12.16
CA GLU A 363 -32.11 -6.73 -12.24
C GLU A 363 -31.05 -7.63 -12.91
N THR A 364 -29.96 -7.02 -13.36
CA THR A 364 -28.81 -7.65 -14.01
C THR A 364 -27.53 -7.31 -13.24
N PHE A 365 -26.43 -7.98 -13.59
CA PHE A 365 -25.11 -7.71 -13.00
C PHE A 365 -24.61 -6.27 -13.22
N SER A 366 -25.15 -5.54 -14.20
CA SER A 366 -24.75 -4.16 -14.51
C SER A 366 -25.67 -3.10 -13.89
N ASN A 367 -26.96 -3.40 -13.67
CA ASN A 367 -27.93 -2.41 -13.19
C ASN A 367 -28.46 -2.68 -11.77
N ARG A 368 -27.95 -3.71 -11.09
CA ARG A 368 -28.43 -4.10 -9.76
C ARG A 368 -28.31 -2.98 -8.73
N THR A 369 -29.38 -2.78 -7.98
CA THR A 369 -29.54 -1.66 -7.04
C THR A 369 -29.12 -2.01 -5.62
N ASP A 370 -28.95 -3.30 -5.33
CA ASP A 370 -28.55 -3.83 -4.04
C ASP A 370 -27.04 -3.76 -3.76
N LYS A 371 -26.27 -3.13 -4.67
CA LYS A 371 -24.85 -2.80 -4.48
C LYS A 371 -24.71 -1.66 -3.47
N VAL A 372 -24.10 -1.94 -2.32
CA VAL A 372 -23.91 -0.97 -1.24
C VAL A 372 -22.42 -0.73 -1.02
N CYS A 373 -21.99 0.53 -1.06
CA CYS A 373 -20.67 0.91 -0.56
C CYS A 373 -20.72 0.95 0.97
N LEU A 374 -20.06 0.01 1.62
CA LEU A 374 -20.08 -0.09 3.08
C LEU A 374 -19.08 0.87 3.73
N LEU A 375 -17.92 1.00 3.10
CA LEU A 375 -16.87 1.90 3.56
C LEU A 375 -16.06 2.44 2.40
N GLU A 376 -15.70 3.71 2.52
CA GLU A 376 -14.88 4.45 1.56
C GLU A 376 -13.84 5.29 2.31
N GLY A 377 -12.89 5.87 1.57
CA GLY A 377 -11.79 6.61 2.17
C GLY A 377 -10.78 5.68 2.83
N LEU A 378 -10.58 4.47 2.29
CA LEU A 378 -9.61 3.51 2.80
C LEU A 378 -8.26 3.69 2.11
N ALA A 379 -7.16 3.41 2.81
CA ALA A 379 -5.84 3.67 2.27
C ALA A 379 -5.53 2.86 1.00
N LYS A 380 -5.57 1.52 1.12
CA LYS A 380 -5.51 0.57 -0.01
C LYS A 380 -5.94 -0.85 0.41
N PRO A 381 -7.25 -1.16 0.51
CA PRO A 381 -7.69 -2.48 0.95
C PRO A 381 -7.31 -3.56 -0.08
N ILE A 382 -6.86 -4.71 0.38
CA ILE A 382 -6.38 -5.81 -0.46
C ILE A 382 -7.26 -7.04 -0.24
N ASP A 383 -6.95 -7.84 0.76
CA ASP A 383 -7.66 -9.09 1.04
C ASP A 383 -8.64 -8.90 2.20
N LEU A 384 -9.71 -9.69 2.22
CA LEU A 384 -10.75 -9.60 3.23
C LEU A 384 -11.35 -10.96 3.56
N ASP A 385 -11.87 -11.07 4.78
CA ASP A 385 -12.58 -12.26 5.23
C ASP A 385 -13.71 -11.86 6.19
N PHE A 386 -14.76 -12.68 6.28
CA PHE A 386 -15.93 -12.40 7.09
C PHE A 386 -16.13 -13.45 8.17
N HIS A 387 -16.39 -13.02 9.39
CA HIS A 387 -16.72 -13.91 10.51
C HIS A 387 -18.23 -13.88 10.77
N ASP A 388 -18.94 -14.92 10.29
CA ASP A 388 -20.40 -14.99 10.35
C ASP A 388 -20.98 -14.90 11.77
N GLU A 389 -20.34 -15.55 12.76
CA GLU A 389 -20.83 -15.62 14.14
C GLU A 389 -20.80 -14.26 14.85
N SER A 390 -19.74 -13.48 14.64
CA SER A 390 -19.60 -12.16 15.27
C SER A 390 -20.03 -11.00 14.37
N SER A 391 -20.53 -11.30 13.16
CA SER A 391 -20.93 -10.32 12.14
C SER A 391 -19.82 -9.30 11.82
N ASN A 392 -18.56 -9.73 11.82
CA ASN A 392 -17.43 -8.82 11.64
C ASN A 392 -16.73 -9.07 10.31
N LEU A 393 -16.52 -7.98 9.57
CA LEU A 393 -15.68 -7.98 8.37
C LEU A 393 -14.25 -7.60 8.75
N TYR A 394 -13.29 -8.36 8.24
CA TYR A 394 -11.87 -8.16 8.47
C TYR A 394 -11.18 -7.94 7.13
N TRP A 395 -10.20 -7.02 7.05
CA TRP A 395 -9.42 -6.84 5.82
C TRP A 395 -8.01 -6.35 6.10
N THR A 396 -7.10 -6.62 5.17
CA THR A 396 -5.76 -6.01 5.13
C THR A 396 -5.77 -4.78 4.24
N ASP A 397 -4.98 -3.78 4.61
CA ASP A 397 -4.69 -2.65 3.73
C ASP A 397 -3.18 -2.44 3.56
N ARG A 398 -2.78 -1.78 2.45
CA ARG A 398 -1.39 -1.39 2.15
C ARG A 398 -1.18 0.13 2.11
N GLY A 399 -1.85 0.84 3.01
CA GLY A 399 -1.67 2.27 3.22
C GLY A 399 -0.38 2.65 3.94
N GLU A 400 -0.17 3.93 4.16
CA GLU A 400 0.95 4.41 4.98
C GLU A 400 0.62 4.40 6.48
N MET A 401 1.61 4.04 7.29
CA MET A 401 1.56 4.24 8.74
C MET A 401 1.32 5.72 9.06
N PRO A 402 0.53 6.08 10.10
CA PRO A 402 0.07 5.20 11.18
C PRO A 402 -1.32 4.58 10.97
N TRP A 403 -2.00 4.84 9.84
CA TRP A 403 -3.40 4.45 9.64
C TRP A 403 -3.61 3.43 8.52
N GLY A 404 -2.53 2.92 7.93
CA GLY A 404 -2.57 1.81 6.99
C GLY A 404 -1.40 0.85 7.17
N ASN A 405 -1.35 -0.18 6.32
CA ASN A 405 -0.46 -1.34 6.43
C ASN A 405 -0.79 -2.23 7.65
N MET A 406 -2.08 -2.55 7.81
CA MET A 406 -2.64 -3.21 8.98
C MET A 406 -3.85 -4.09 8.63
N PRO A 407 -4.16 -5.11 9.45
CA PRO A 407 -5.48 -5.71 9.51
C PRO A 407 -6.46 -4.80 10.26
N ASN A 408 -7.66 -4.69 9.71
CA ASN A 408 -8.74 -3.85 10.20
C ASN A 408 -10.00 -4.70 10.42
N LYS A 409 -10.95 -4.17 11.18
CA LYS A 409 -12.22 -4.80 11.54
C LYS A 409 -13.36 -3.79 11.44
N LEU A 410 -14.49 -4.22 10.90
CA LEU A 410 -15.75 -3.49 10.88
C LEU A 410 -16.92 -4.40 11.28
N PRO A 411 -17.65 -4.09 12.37
CA PRO A 411 -18.89 -4.80 12.70
C PRO A 411 -20.01 -4.44 11.72
N LEU A 412 -20.81 -5.45 11.35
CA LEU A 412 -21.99 -5.32 10.52
C LEU A 412 -23.26 -5.73 11.30
N ASP A 413 -24.40 -5.14 10.95
CA ASP A 413 -25.70 -5.54 11.45
C ASP A 413 -26.20 -6.82 10.76
N ASP A 414 -27.37 -7.33 11.19
CA ASP A 414 -27.99 -8.53 10.60
C ASP A 414 -28.48 -8.33 9.16
N HIS A 415 -28.39 -7.12 8.63
CA HIS A 415 -28.63 -6.80 7.22
C HIS A 415 -27.33 -6.59 6.43
N GLY A 416 -26.16 -6.81 7.05
CA GLY A 416 -24.85 -6.62 6.43
C GLY A 416 -24.47 -5.15 6.20
N ARG A 417 -25.05 -4.22 6.96
CA ARG A 417 -24.73 -2.79 6.93
C ARG A 417 -23.71 -2.46 8.01
N ALA A 418 -22.82 -1.51 7.73
CA ALA A 418 -21.80 -1.07 8.66
C ALA A 418 -22.42 -0.52 9.96
N ILE A 419 -22.08 -1.11 11.10
CA ILE A 419 -22.36 -0.53 12.41
C ILE A 419 -21.24 0.46 12.70
N ASN A 420 -21.47 1.73 12.39
CA ASN A 420 -20.53 2.78 12.76
C ASN A 420 -20.69 3.07 14.26
N ASP A 421 -19.69 2.67 15.04
CA ASP A 421 -19.54 3.22 16.38
C ASP A 421 -18.91 4.62 16.23
N ASN A 422 -19.65 5.68 16.55
CA ASN A 422 -19.17 7.07 16.45
C ASN A 422 -18.04 7.39 17.46
N HIS A 423 -17.25 6.42 17.90
CA HIS A 423 -16.32 6.53 19.03
C HIS A 423 -14.92 7.03 18.65
N THR A 424 -14.55 7.12 17.37
CA THR A 424 -13.35 7.87 16.97
C THR A 424 -13.60 8.80 15.78
N PRO A 425 -13.24 10.10 15.87
CA PRO A 425 -13.53 11.08 14.82
C PRO A 425 -12.67 10.96 13.55
N LEU A 426 -11.82 9.93 13.41
CA LEU A 426 -10.84 9.81 12.31
C LEU A 426 -10.97 8.53 11.46
N LEU A 427 -11.46 7.41 12.00
CA LEU A 427 -11.67 6.17 11.27
C LEU A 427 -13.03 5.58 11.61
N LYS A 428 -13.76 5.14 10.59
CA LYS A 428 -15.05 4.42 10.75
C LYS A 428 -14.88 2.93 11.00
N HIS A 429 -13.69 2.49 11.42
CA HIS A 429 -13.34 1.09 11.62
C HIS A 429 -12.23 0.93 12.66
N GLN A 430 -12.11 -0.28 13.18
CA GLN A 430 -11.10 -0.63 14.18
C GLN A 430 -9.83 -1.17 13.52
N ILE A 431 -8.67 -0.63 13.92
CA ILE A 431 -7.36 -1.24 13.62
C ILE A 431 -7.12 -2.36 14.62
N LEU A 432 -6.89 -3.58 14.15
CA LEU A 432 -6.66 -4.73 15.03
C LEU A 432 -5.23 -4.77 15.54
N ALA A 433 -4.27 -4.73 14.63
CA ALA A 433 -2.88 -4.88 14.97
C ALA A 433 -1.99 -4.02 14.06
N ARG A 434 -0.84 -3.60 14.58
CA ARG A 434 0.06 -2.67 13.89
C ARG A 434 1.38 -3.34 13.51
N LYS A 435 2.22 -2.64 12.75
CA LYS A 435 3.60 -3.05 12.38
C LYS A 435 3.63 -4.32 11.49
N PHE A 436 2.84 -4.31 10.42
CA PHE A 436 3.02 -5.27 9.31
C PHE A 436 3.94 -4.65 8.26
N HIS A 437 4.44 -5.47 7.33
CA HIS A 437 5.35 -5.01 6.27
C HIS A 437 4.72 -5.21 4.89
N GLU A 438 3.72 -4.38 4.57
CA GLU A 438 2.79 -4.52 3.44
C GLU A 438 1.88 -5.74 3.62
N ALA A 439 0.92 -5.63 4.54
CA ALA A 439 -0.11 -6.64 4.77
C ALA A 439 -0.89 -6.92 3.48
N ILE A 440 -1.01 -8.19 3.11
CA ILE A 440 -1.59 -8.60 1.83
C ILE A 440 -2.61 -9.71 2.00
N GLY A 441 -2.27 -10.84 2.62
CA GLY A 441 -3.22 -11.94 2.81
C GLY A 441 -3.88 -11.90 4.19
N LEU A 442 -5.16 -12.30 4.27
CA LEU A 442 -5.90 -12.40 5.52
C LEU A 442 -6.76 -13.66 5.56
N LYS A 443 -6.73 -14.38 6.69
CA LYS A 443 -7.67 -15.46 6.93
C LYS A 443 -8.12 -15.54 8.38
N ILE A 444 -9.41 -15.75 8.59
CA ILE A 444 -10.00 -15.93 9.92
C ILE A 444 -9.99 -17.42 10.28
N ASP A 445 -9.43 -17.73 11.44
CA ASP A 445 -9.58 -19.00 12.12
C ASP A 445 -10.68 -18.84 13.16
N ALA A 446 -11.91 -19.14 12.76
CA ALA A 446 -13.08 -19.01 13.62
C ALA A 446 -13.00 -19.98 14.82
N GLN A 447 -12.45 -21.18 14.63
CA GLN A 447 -12.40 -22.18 15.69
C GLN A 447 -11.50 -21.76 16.85
N ASN A 448 -10.32 -21.20 16.53
CA ASN A 448 -9.35 -20.75 17.54
C ASN A 448 -9.45 -19.24 17.85
N GLN A 449 -10.43 -18.55 17.28
CA GLN A 449 -10.65 -17.11 17.47
C GLN A 449 -9.42 -16.25 17.12
N HIS A 450 -8.81 -16.57 15.97
CA HIS A 450 -7.61 -15.89 15.49
C HIS A 450 -7.79 -15.28 14.09
N VAL A 451 -6.97 -14.27 13.80
CA VAL A 451 -6.75 -13.72 12.47
C VAL A 451 -5.30 -13.97 12.07
N HIS A 452 -5.12 -14.62 10.94
CA HIS A 452 -3.82 -14.83 10.31
C HIS A 452 -3.61 -13.79 9.22
N VAL A 453 -2.43 -13.18 9.20
CA VAL A 453 -2.10 -12.11 8.26
C VAL A 453 -0.72 -12.36 7.67
N ALA A 454 -0.64 -12.37 6.35
CA ALA A 454 0.60 -12.45 5.60
C ALA A 454 1.03 -11.07 5.14
N ASP A 455 2.34 -10.83 5.14
CA ASP A 455 2.92 -9.60 4.62
C ASP A 455 4.04 -9.86 3.60
N LEU A 456 4.29 -8.86 2.74
CA LEU A 456 5.37 -8.90 1.75
C LEU A 456 6.76 -8.76 2.39
N GLY A 457 6.84 -8.54 3.69
CA GLY A 457 8.07 -8.55 4.49
C GLY A 457 8.41 -9.94 5.02
N SER A 458 7.94 -10.98 4.32
CA SER A 458 8.30 -12.37 4.58
C SER A 458 7.76 -12.97 5.87
N SER A 459 6.74 -12.35 6.46
CA SER A 459 6.16 -12.79 7.72
C SER A 459 4.73 -13.31 7.56
N ILE A 460 4.42 -14.37 8.31
CA ILE A 460 3.04 -14.71 8.64
C ILE A 460 2.88 -14.45 10.14
N CYS A 461 1.92 -13.59 10.48
CA CYS A 461 1.60 -13.26 11.86
C CYS A 461 0.19 -13.73 12.20
N ARG A 462 -0.06 -13.86 13.50
CA ARG A 462 -1.36 -14.18 14.07
C ARG A 462 -1.67 -13.19 15.18
N CYS A 463 -2.91 -12.75 15.29
CA CYS A 463 -3.44 -12.08 16.47
C CYS A 463 -4.84 -12.62 16.79
N ASN A 464 -5.36 -12.31 17.98
CA ASN A 464 -6.74 -12.65 18.34
C ASN A 464 -7.73 -11.78 17.55
N LEU A 465 -9.01 -12.16 17.51
CA LEU A 465 -10.06 -11.45 16.77
C LEU A 465 -10.33 -10.01 17.25
N ASP A 466 -9.85 -9.66 18.45
CA ASP A 466 -9.87 -8.32 19.03
C ASP A 466 -8.56 -7.53 18.76
N GLY A 467 -7.57 -8.17 18.15
CA GLY A 467 -6.26 -7.60 17.84
C GLY A 467 -5.17 -7.85 18.89
N SER A 468 -5.48 -8.51 20.02
CA SER A 468 -4.50 -8.80 21.06
C SER A 468 -3.50 -9.90 20.64
N GLU A 469 -2.42 -10.03 21.41
CA GLU A 469 -1.46 -11.15 21.32
C GLU A 469 -0.85 -11.37 19.93
N LYS A 470 -0.56 -10.28 19.20
CA LYS A 470 0.14 -10.37 17.92
C LYS A 470 1.47 -11.12 18.07
N THR A 471 1.56 -12.27 17.42
CA THR A 471 2.72 -13.15 17.39
C THR A 471 3.14 -13.41 15.95
N ARG A 472 4.45 -13.42 15.67
CA ARG A 472 4.98 -13.84 14.37
C ARG A 472 5.13 -15.37 14.37
N LEU A 473 4.43 -16.06 13.48
CA LEU A 473 4.46 -17.52 13.39
C LEU A 473 5.59 -18.01 12.47
N VAL A 474 5.76 -17.34 11.33
CA VAL A 474 6.74 -17.70 10.31
C VAL A 474 7.50 -16.45 9.87
N PHE A 475 8.81 -16.59 9.67
CA PHE A 475 9.66 -15.61 9.03
C PHE A 475 10.67 -16.33 8.14
N GLU A 476 10.64 -16.07 6.84
CA GLU A 476 11.61 -16.63 5.90
C GLU A 476 12.15 -15.54 4.97
N GLU A 477 13.35 -15.05 5.29
CA GLU A 477 13.99 -13.96 4.56
C GLU A 477 14.01 -14.20 3.04
N GLY A 478 13.48 -13.24 2.28
CA GLY A 478 13.45 -13.29 0.81
C GLY A 478 12.20 -13.93 0.20
N ARG A 479 11.23 -14.40 1.00
CA ARG A 479 9.93 -14.87 0.49
C ARG A 479 8.83 -13.83 0.67
N ALA A 480 7.92 -13.68 -0.29
CA ALA A 480 6.72 -12.86 -0.15
C ALA A 480 5.50 -13.79 -0.03
N TRP A 481 4.76 -13.70 1.08
CA TRP A 481 3.55 -14.47 1.31
C TRP A 481 2.36 -13.58 0.96
N THR A 482 1.56 -13.94 -0.06
CA THR A 482 0.50 -13.07 -0.60
C THR A 482 -0.92 -13.52 -0.22
N GLY A 483 -1.13 -14.82 -0.02
CA GLY A 483 -2.44 -15.37 0.37
C GLY A 483 -2.31 -16.36 1.52
N ILE A 484 -3.36 -16.44 2.35
CA ILE A 484 -3.48 -17.43 3.43
C ILE A 484 -4.81 -18.14 3.24
N ALA A 485 -4.77 -19.47 3.23
CA ALA A 485 -5.96 -20.31 3.29
C ALA A 485 -5.81 -21.29 4.46
N LEU A 486 -6.86 -21.44 5.25
CA LEU A 486 -6.97 -22.43 6.32
C LEU A 486 -7.91 -23.54 5.80
N ALA A 487 -7.52 -24.80 6.00
CA ALA A 487 -8.27 -25.99 5.58
C ALA A 487 -8.53 -26.90 6.78
#